data_AF-A0A7S4DDY0-F1
#
_entry.id   AF-A0A7S4DDY0-F1
#
_cell.length_a   1.000
_cell.length_b   1.000
_cell.length_c   1.000
_cell.angle_alpha   90.00
_cell.angle_beta   90.00
_cell.angle_gamma   90.00
#
_symmetry.space_group_name_H-M   'P 1'
#
loop_
_entity.id
_entity.type
_entity.pdbx_description
1 polymer ?
#
loop_
_entity_poly.entity_id
_entity_poly.type
_entity_poly.pdbx_seq_one_letter_code
_entity_poly.pdbx_strand_id
1 'polypeptide(L)'
;QWVHAEADEAVFLDVNATKDNRYILINSNSKKSSEVRVIDTKNPDKDPVLIKPRSANKEYFVEHSQGNFLILANGEPESNLSLFTCPAHLPGAPWRRHGGEG
;
A
#
# COMPACT_ATOMS: atom_id res chain seq x y z
N GLN A 1 10.87 15.98 -14.42
CA GLN A 1 9.92 16.29 -13.32
C GLN A 1 9.89 15.10 -12.37
N TRP A 2 9.76 15.35 -11.06
CA TRP A 2 9.70 14.28 -10.05
C TRP A 2 8.30 13.66 -10.01
N VAL A 3 8.22 12.32 -9.85
CA VAL A 3 6.95 11.59 -9.73
C VAL A 3 6.42 11.63 -8.29
N HIS A 4 7.31 11.54 -7.30
CA HIS A 4 6.98 11.64 -5.89
C HIS A 4 8.21 12.10 -5.10
N ALA A 5 8.00 12.77 -3.98
CA ALA A 5 9.04 13.21 -3.06
C ALA A 5 8.51 13.12 -1.62
N GLU A 6 9.42 12.82 -0.70
CA GLU A 6 9.16 12.78 0.74
C GLU A 6 10.02 13.86 1.40
N ALA A 7 9.38 14.66 2.24
CA ALA A 7 10.02 15.78 2.93
C ALA A 7 10.36 15.44 4.39
N ASP A 8 9.74 14.40 4.95
CA ASP A 8 10.01 13.91 6.29
C ASP A 8 11.26 13.01 6.29
N GLU A 9 12.34 13.48 6.90
CA GLU A 9 13.62 12.76 7.00
C GLU A 9 13.52 11.44 7.78
N ALA A 10 12.48 11.26 8.61
CA ALA A 10 12.24 10.01 9.32
C ALA A 10 11.61 8.93 8.43
N VAL A 11 11.27 9.27 7.18
CA VAL A 11 10.58 8.40 6.24
C VAL A 11 11.53 7.99 5.13
N PHE A 12 11.65 6.68 4.96
CA PHE A 12 12.39 6.07 3.87
C PHE A 12 11.47 5.87 2.67
N LEU A 13 11.91 6.32 1.50
CA LEU A 13 11.27 6.03 0.22
C LEU A 13 11.92 4.84 -0.47
N ASP A 14 11.10 3.90 -0.90
CA ASP A 14 11.51 2.80 -1.78
C ASP A 14 10.52 2.60 -2.93
N VAL A 15 11.01 2.01 -4.01
CA VAL A 15 10.22 1.68 -5.19
C VAL A 15 10.40 0.19 -5.48
N ASN A 16 9.28 -0.52 -5.62
CA ASN A 16 9.25 -1.96 -5.88
C ASN A 16 8.17 -2.31 -6.90
N ALA A 17 8.28 -3.45 -7.57
CA ALA A 17 7.20 -3.99 -8.40
C ALA A 17 6.41 -5.05 -7.64
N THR A 18 5.11 -5.16 -7.90
CA THR A 18 4.32 -6.32 -7.45
C THR A 18 4.86 -7.59 -8.08
N LYS A 19 4.68 -8.75 -7.43
CA LYS A 19 5.22 -10.02 -7.94
C LYS A 19 4.74 -10.40 -9.33
N ASP A 20 3.52 -9.98 -9.69
CA ASP A 20 2.94 -10.19 -11.01
C ASP A 20 3.26 -9.05 -12.02
N ASN A 21 4.12 -8.10 -11.63
CA ASN A 21 4.53 -6.93 -12.41
C ASN A 21 3.36 -6.03 -12.88
N ARG A 22 2.18 -6.14 -12.24
CA ARG A 22 1.00 -5.34 -12.60
C ARG A 22 1.10 -3.90 -12.11
N TYR A 23 1.76 -3.67 -10.98
CA TYR A 23 1.91 -2.35 -10.38
C TYR A 23 3.35 -2.07 -9.95
N ILE A 24 3.76 -0.82 -10.09
CA ILE A 24 4.89 -0.26 -9.34
C ILE A 24 4.35 0.34 -8.04
N LEU A 25 5.03 0.08 -6.94
CA LEU A 25 4.72 0.57 -5.60
C LEU A 25 5.75 1.64 -5.24
N ILE A 26 5.28 2.81 -4.84
CA ILE A 26 6.08 3.82 -4.16
C ILE A 26 5.72 3.73 -2.68
N ASN A 27 6.66 3.31 -1.86
CA ASN A 27 6.44 3.10 -0.44
C ASN A 27 7.17 4.19 0.36
N SER A 28 6.44 4.79 1.31
CA SER A 28 6.95 5.79 2.25
C SER A 28 6.81 5.23 3.65
N ASN A 29 7.92 4.72 4.21
CA ASN A 29 7.93 3.95 5.45
C ASN A 29 8.74 4.64 6.55
N SER A 30 8.16 4.76 7.74
CA SER A 30 8.88 5.11 8.98
C SER A 30 8.84 3.93 9.96
N LYS A 31 9.48 4.07 11.12
CA LYS A 31 9.37 3.08 12.22
C LYS A 31 7.96 2.91 12.79
N LYS A 32 6.99 3.75 12.40
CA LYS A 32 5.66 3.80 13.01
C LYS A 32 4.52 3.88 12.00
N SER A 33 4.81 3.98 10.72
CA SER A 33 3.76 4.22 9.74
C SER A 33 4.19 3.93 8.32
N SER A 34 3.26 3.46 7.50
CA SER A 34 3.43 3.31 6.06
C SER A 34 2.47 4.21 5.28
N GLU A 35 2.89 4.64 4.09
CA GLU A 35 2.03 5.11 2.99
C GLU A 35 2.47 4.39 1.71
N VAL A 36 1.52 3.98 0.88
CA VAL A 36 1.82 3.30 -0.40
C VAL A 36 1.00 3.92 -1.52
N ARG A 37 1.68 4.28 -2.59
CA ARG A 37 1.08 4.70 -3.86
C ARG A 37 1.38 3.68 -4.94
N VAL A 38 0.46 3.50 -5.87
CA VAL A 38 0.58 2.52 -6.95
C VAL A 38 0.54 3.19 -8.32
N ILE A 39 1.36 2.70 -9.23
CA ILE A 39 1.33 3.06 -10.65
C ILE A 39 0.99 1.79 -11.43
N ASP A 40 -0.06 1.86 -12.25
CA ASP A 40 -0.45 0.77 -13.15
C ASP A 40 0.58 0.66 -14.28
N THR A 41 1.25 -0.49 -14.43
CA THR A 41 2.26 -0.71 -15.48
C THR A 41 1.68 -0.70 -16.90
N LYS A 42 0.37 -0.86 -17.06
CA LYS A 42 -0.33 -0.67 -18.35
C LYS A 42 -0.67 0.79 -18.64
N ASN A 43 -0.60 1.66 -17.64
CA ASN A 43 -0.90 3.10 -17.78
C ASN A 43 0.16 3.92 -17.00
N PRO A 44 1.45 3.81 -17.35
CA PRO A 44 2.55 4.36 -16.55
C PRO A 44 2.58 5.89 -16.51
N ASP A 45 1.91 6.56 -17.46
CA ASP A 45 1.84 8.03 -17.52
C ASP A 45 0.78 8.63 -16.59
N LYS A 46 -0.03 7.79 -15.92
CA LYS A 46 -0.99 8.25 -14.92
C LYS A 46 -0.32 8.53 -13.59
N ASP A 47 -0.85 9.51 -12.88
CA ASP A 47 -0.39 9.85 -11.54
C ASP A 47 -0.50 8.66 -10.58
N PRO A 48 0.48 8.50 -9.66
CA PRO A 48 0.42 7.46 -8.63
C PRO A 48 -0.84 7.59 -7.77
N VAL A 49 -1.58 6.49 -7.62
CA VAL A 49 -2.82 6.45 -6.85
C VAL A 49 -2.54 5.98 -5.42
N LEU A 50 -3.07 6.68 -4.43
CA LEU A 50 -2.89 6.37 -3.01
C LEU A 50 -3.73 5.15 -2.59
N ILE A 51 -3.10 4.20 -1.88
CA ILE A 51 -3.82 3.06 -1.27
C ILE A 51 -4.47 3.43 0.05
N LYS A 52 -3.76 4.17 0.90
CA LYS A 52 -4.29 4.72 2.16
C LYS A 52 -3.37 5.83 2.66
N PRO A 53 -3.91 6.92 3.24
CA PRO A 53 -3.08 7.92 3.90
C PRO A 53 -2.33 7.33 5.09
N ARG A 54 -1.13 7.85 5.36
CA ARG A 54 -0.38 7.55 6.57
C ARG A 54 -1.21 7.82 7.83
N SER A 55 -1.17 6.90 8.79
CA SER A 55 -1.71 7.10 10.14
C SER A 55 -0.71 6.62 11.19
N ALA A 56 -0.71 7.27 12.36
CA ALA A 56 0.19 6.91 13.46
C ALA A 56 0.03 5.43 13.86
N ASN A 57 1.14 4.77 14.15
CA ASN A 57 1.23 3.36 14.54
C ASN A 57 0.58 2.38 13.54
N LYS A 58 0.46 2.76 12.26
CA LYS A 58 -0.12 1.90 11.23
C LYS A 58 0.89 1.57 10.16
N GLU A 59 1.43 0.37 10.26
CA GLU A 59 2.38 -0.18 9.30
C GLU A 59 1.66 -1.17 8.41
N TYR A 60 1.94 -1.10 7.10
CA TYR A 60 1.35 -2.01 6.15
C TYR A 60 2.19 -2.17 4.88
N PHE A 61 2.05 -3.35 4.27
CA PHE A 61 2.66 -3.71 3.00
C PHE A 61 1.57 -4.03 1.99
N VAL A 62 1.81 -3.69 0.72
CA VAL A 62 0.86 -3.93 -0.38
C VAL A 62 1.48 -4.89 -1.38
N GLU A 63 0.69 -5.84 -1.83
CA GLU A 63 0.97 -6.72 -2.96
C GLU A 63 -0.26 -6.74 -3.88
N HIS A 64 -0.10 -7.17 -5.13
CA HIS A 64 -1.22 -7.40 -6.03
C HIS A 64 -1.34 -8.88 -6.42
N SER A 65 -2.57 -9.40 -6.39
CA SER A 65 -2.89 -10.72 -6.92
C SER A 65 -4.37 -10.82 -7.26
N GLN A 66 -4.69 -11.50 -8.36
CA GLN A 66 -6.07 -11.87 -8.73
C GLN A 66 -7.06 -10.69 -8.69
N GLY A 67 -6.64 -9.52 -9.20
CA GLY A 67 -7.48 -8.32 -9.28
C GLY A 67 -7.70 -7.59 -7.95
N ASN A 68 -6.97 -7.96 -6.90
CA ASN A 68 -7.02 -7.34 -5.59
C ASN A 68 -5.64 -6.87 -5.15
N PHE A 69 -5.61 -5.75 -4.42
CA PHE A 69 -4.51 -5.46 -3.52
C PHE A 69 -4.68 -6.32 -2.26
N LEU A 70 -3.61 -7.02 -1.91
CA LEU A 70 -3.44 -7.73 -0.65
C LEU A 70 -2.66 -6.81 0.28
N ILE A 71 -3.23 -6.50 1.45
CA ILE A 71 -2.62 -5.60 2.41
C ILE A 71 -2.31 -6.36 3.69
N LEU A 72 -1.04 -6.53 4.01
CA LEU A 72 -0.60 -7.06 5.30
C LEU A 72 -0.36 -5.87 6.23
N ALA A 73 -1.18 -5.72 7.27
CA ALA A 73 -1.08 -4.60 8.20
C ALA A 73 -1.04 -5.08 9.64
N ASN A 74 -0.37 -4.31 10.51
CA ASN A 74 -0.52 -4.49 11.94
C ASN A 74 -2.01 -4.28 12.35
N GLY A 75 -2.56 -5.23 13.09
CA GLY A 75 -3.94 -5.24 13.57
C GLY A 75 -4.04 -4.61 14.96
N GLU A 76 -5.23 -4.65 15.55
CA GLU A 76 -5.42 -4.29 16.95
C GLU A 76 -5.74 -5.55 17.78
N PRO A 77 -5.03 -5.81 18.90
CA PRO A 77 -3.89 -5.05 19.42
C PRO A 77 -2.64 -5.16 18.51
N GLU A 78 -1.81 -4.12 18.54
CA GLU A 78 -0.73 -3.71 17.60
C GLU A 78 0.31 -4.79 17.23
N SER A 79 0.29 -5.96 17.86
CA SER A 79 1.24 -7.06 17.66
C SER A 79 0.81 -8.12 16.64
N ASN A 80 -0.48 -8.20 16.27
CA ASN A 80 -0.96 -9.23 15.35
C ASN A 80 -1.05 -8.71 13.92
N LEU A 81 -0.37 -9.36 12.98
CA LEU A 81 -0.54 -9.07 11.56
C LEU A 81 -1.89 -9.61 11.08
N SER A 82 -2.62 -8.79 10.32
CA SER A 82 -3.85 -9.17 9.65
C SER A 82 -3.75 -8.89 8.17
N LEU A 83 -4.28 -9.82 7.37
CA LEU A 83 -4.40 -9.66 5.94
C LEU A 83 -5.74 -8.98 5.62
N PHE A 84 -5.69 -8.00 4.72
CA PHE A 84 -6.84 -7.32 4.19
C PHE A 84 -6.80 -7.33 2.65
N THR A 85 -7.94 -7.03 2.03
CA THR A 85 -8.07 -6.88 0.59
C THR A 85 -8.77 -5.60 0.20
N CYS A 86 -8.41 -5.10 -0.97
CA CYS A 86 -9.07 -3.99 -1.66
C CYS A 86 -9.11 -4.29 -3.16
N PRO A 87 -10.23 -4.09 -3.87
CA PRO A 87 -10.26 -4.28 -5.33
C PRO A 87 -9.26 -3.37 -6.04
N ALA A 88 -8.46 -3.91 -6.96
CA ALA A 88 -7.39 -3.15 -7.61
C ALA A 88 -7.90 -2.07 -8.59
N HIS A 89 -9.13 -2.22 -9.07
CA HIS A 89 -9.80 -1.21 -9.90
C HIS A 89 -10.33 0.00 -9.11
N LEU A 90 -10.27 -0.06 -7.78
CA LEU A 90 -10.62 1.04 -6.86
C LEU A 90 -9.54 1.17 -5.77
N PRO A 91 -8.29 1.56 -6.12
CA PRO A 91 -7.28 1.83 -5.11
C PRO A 91 -7.81 2.89 -4.12
N GLY A 92 -7.60 2.70 -2.82
CA GLY A 92 -8.13 3.58 -1.78
C GLY A 92 -9.51 3.20 -1.22
N ALA A 93 -10.18 2.19 -1.79
CA ALA A 93 -11.42 1.69 -1.22
C ALA A 93 -11.20 1.08 0.18
N PRO A 94 -12.23 1.06 1.05
CA PRO A 94 -12.13 0.47 2.38
C PRO A 94 -11.64 -0.98 2.34
N TRP A 95 -10.64 -1.26 3.16
CA TRP A 95 -10.04 -2.58 3.26
C TRP A 95 -11.00 -3.56 3.95
N ARG A 96 -11.11 -4.77 3.41
CA ARG A 96 -11.87 -5.87 4.02
C ARG A 96 -10.92 -6.88 4.60
N ARG A 97 -11.15 -7.35 5.82
CA ARG A 97 -10.31 -8.39 6.43
C ARG A 97 -10.44 -9.68 5.63
N HIS A 98 -9.31 -10.26 5.26
CA HIS A 98 -9.27 -11.55 4.57
C HIS A 98 -9.41 -12.68 5.60
N GLY A 99 -10.45 -13.50 5.47
CA GLY A 99 -10.64 -14.69 6.31
C GLY A 99 -11.09 -14.42 7.75
N GLY A 100 -11.69 -13.26 8.04
CA GLY A 100 -12.42 -13.09 9.31
C GLY A 100 -13.82 -13.70 9.18
N GLU A 101 -14.20 -14.60 10.10
CA GLU A 101 -15.61 -14.89 10.34
C GLU A 101 -16.32 -13.58 10.73
N GLY A 102 -17.53 -13.40 10.20
CA GLY A 102 -18.35 -12.19 10.39
C GLY A 102 -18.85 -11.99 11.80
#